data_AF-A0A350T4D2-F1
#
_entry.id   AF-A0A350T4D2-F1
#
_cell.length_a   1.000
_cell.length_b   1.000
_cell.length_c   1.000
_cell.angle_alpha   90.00
_cell.angle_beta   90.00
_cell.angle_gamma   90.00
#
_symmetry.space_group_name_H-M   'P 1'
#
loop_
_entity.id
_entity.type
_entity.pdbx_description
1 polymer ?
#
loop_
_entity_poly.entity_id
_entity_poly.type
_entity_poly.pdbx_seq_one_letter_code
_entity_poly.pdbx_strand_id
1 'polypeptide(L)'
;MVSAPSKPDEKAFRRRVDAAVADEQLRTALQRALPEFGRRRVRAFEDQDFSARRRRVHDIKASAMAELPDLIERFTREAEAVGAVVHRAATAEDARRIICD
;
A
#
# COMPACT_ATOMS: atom_id res chain seq x y z
N MET A 1 -31.84 -3.62 10.15
CA MET A 1 -30.51 -3.33 10.73
C MET A 1 -29.83 -4.66 11.00
N VAL A 2 -29.03 -5.18 10.05
CA VAL A 2 -28.31 -6.45 10.26
C VAL A 2 -27.04 -6.11 11.05
N SER A 3 -27.01 -6.54 12.31
CA SER A 3 -25.89 -6.33 13.22
C SER A 3 -24.66 -7.10 12.70
N ALA A 4 -23.52 -6.42 12.60
CA ALA A 4 -22.26 -7.04 12.21
C ALA A 4 -21.87 -8.16 13.20
N PRO A 5 -21.24 -9.26 12.75
CA PRO A 5 -20.80 -10.31 13.67
C PRO A 5 -19.78 -9.74 14.66
N SER A 6 -20.05 -9.89 15.95
CA SER A 6 -19.11 -9.50 17.00
C SER A 6 -17.83 -10.33 16.89
N LYS A 7 -16.70 -9.75 17.32
CA LYS A 7 -15.40 -10.43 17.33
C LYS A 7 -15.56 -11.80 18.02
N PRO A 8 -15.08 -12.90 17.42
CA PRO A 8 -15.21 -14.21 18.04
C PRO A 8 -14.55 -14.19 19.41
N ASP A 9 -15.21 -14.81 20.40
CA ASP A 9 -14.68 -14.98 21.76
C ASP A 9 -13.22 -15.45 21.68
N GLU A 10 -12.30 -14.63 22.18
CA GLU A 10 -10.86 -14.84 22.11
C GLU A 10 -10.48 -16.22 22.67
N LYS A 11 -11.16 -16.66 23.73
CA LYS A 11 -10.94 -17.96 24.36
C LYS A 11 -11.39 -19.10 23.46
N ALA A 12 -12.52 -18.95 22.76
CA ALA A 12 -12.99 -19.92 21.78
C ALA A 12 -12.10 -19.96 20.53
N PHE A 13 -11.58 -18.82 20.09
CA PHE A 13 -10.59 -18.77 19.02
C PHE A 13 -9.31 -19.51 19.42
N ARG A 14 -8.76 -19.24 20.60
CA ARG A 14 -7.53 -19.87 21.09
C ARG A 14 -7.64 -21.39 21.19
N ARG A 15 -8.75 -21.90 21.76
CA ARG A 15 -9.02 -23.35 21.80
C ARG A 15 -9.04 -24.01 20.43
N ARG A 16 -9.61 -23.33 19.42
CA ARG A 16 -9.63 -23.86 18.03
C ARG A 16 -8.23 -23.87 17.43
N VAL A 17 -7.42 -22.85 17.70
CA VAL A 17 -6.01 -22.81 17.28
C VAL A 17 -5.24 -23.95 17.94
N ASP A 18 -5.38 -24.14 19.25
CA ASP A 18 -4.68 -25.21 19.99
C ASP A 18 -5.05 -26.61 19.44
N ALA A 19 -6.34 -26.85 19.18
CA ALA A 19 -6.80 -28.10 18.58
C ALA A 19 -6.27 -28.30 17.14
N ALA A 20 -6.27 -27.25 16.32
CA ALA A 20 -5.74 -27.29 14.96
C ALA A 20 -4.22 -27.54 14.93
N VAL A 21 -3.47 -26.97 15.88
CA VAL A 21 -2.02 -27.20 16.00
C VAL A 21 -1.72 -28.62 16.48
N ALA A 22 -2.57 -29.20 17.33
CA ALA A 22 -2.44 -30.57 17.81
C ALA A 22 -2.76 -31.63 16.73
N ASP A 23 -3.50 -31.28 15.67
CA ASP A 23 -3.85 -32.16 14.56
C ASP A 23 -2.63 -32.48 13.66
N GLU A 24 -2.23 -33.76 13.64
CA GLU A 24 -1.08 -34.25 12.87
C GLU A 24 -1.27 -34.15 11.35
N GLN A 25 -2.50 -34.39 10.87
CA GLN A 25 -2.81 -34.33 9.44
C GLN A 25 -2.75 -32.88 8.95
N LEU A 26 -3.32 -31.95 9.72
CA LEU A 26 -3.26 -30.53 9.42
C LEU A 26 -1.82 -30.01 9.48
N ARG A 27 -1.04 -30.41 10.50
CA ARG A 27 0.37 -30.04 10.63
C ARG A 27 1.19 -30.52 9.43
N THR A 28 1.00 -31.78 9.03
CA THR A 28 1.67 -32.36 7.86
C THR A 28 1.28 -31.64 6.56
N ALA A 29 0.00 -31.32 6.38
CA ALA A 29 -0.48 -30.59 5.21
C ALA A 29 0.12 -29.18 5.13
N LEU A 30 0.18 -28.46 6.26
CA LEU A 30 0.81 -27.14 6.33
C LEU A 30 2.31 -27.20 6.08
N GLN A 31 3.03 -28.16 6.66
CA GLN A 31 4.46 -28.36 6.40
C GLN A 31 4.76 -28.57 4.91
N ARG A 32 3.89 -29.26 4.19
CA ARG A 32 4.03 -29.48 2.73
C ARG A 32 3.69 -28.24 1.92
N ALA A 33 2.69 -27.46 2.34
CA ALA A 33 2.17 -26.33 1.56
C ALA A 33 2.98 -25.03 1.74
N LEU A 34 3.45 -24.73 2.96
CA LEU A 34 4.11 -23.46 3.28
C LEU A 34 5.40 -23.18 2.47
N PRO A 35 6.28 -24.17 2.19
CA PRO A 35 7.47 -23.95 1.37
C PRO A 35 7.15 -23.45 -0.05
N GLU A 36 6.03 -23.91 -0.62
CA GLU A 36 5.60 -23.48 -1.95
C GLU A 36 5.20 -22.00 -1.98
N PHE A 37 4.65 -21.46 -0.89
CA PHE A 37 4.37 -20.02 -0.83
C PHE A 37 5.66 -19.18 -0.86
N GLY A 38 6.72 -19.65 -0.18
CA GLY A 38 8.04 -19.02 -0.24
C GLY A 38 8.61 -19.06 -1.66
N ARG A 39 8.59 -20.23 -2.29
CA ARG A 39 9.08 -20.41 -3.67
C ARG A 39 8.30 -19.58 -4.69
N ARG A 40 6.97 -19.52 -4.58
CA ARG A 40 6.11 -18.67 -5.43
C ARG A 40 6.47 -17.19 -5.31
N ARG A 41 6.74 -16.71 -4.10
CA ARG A 41 7.18 -15.32 -3.88
C ARG A 41 8.52 -15.05 -4.56
N VAL A 42 9.49 -15.95 -4.43
CA VAL A 42 10.79 -15.80 -5.09
C VAL A 42 10.62 -15.83 -6.61
N ARG A 43 9.94 -16.83 -7.17
CA ARG A 43 9.65 -16.96 -8.61
C ARG A 43 8.96 -15.74 -9.21
N ALA A 44 8.02 -15.14 -8.49
CA ALA A 44 7.34 -13.92 -8.94
C ALA A 44 8.30 -12.75 -9.22
N PHE A 45 9.50 -12.78 -8.63
CA PHE A 45 10.51 -11.74 -8.75
C PHE A 45 11.82 -12.20 -9.40
N GLU A 46 11.96 -13.48 -9.81
CA GLU A 46 13.19 -14.03 -10.40
C GLU A 46 13.60 -13.29 -11.69
N ASP A 47 12.63 -12.96 -12.54
CA ASP A 47 12.89 -12.26 -13.81
C ASP A 47 12.88 -10.73 -13.70
N GLN A 48 12.89 -10.20 -12.46
CA GLN A 48 12.78 -8.75 -12.24
C GLN A 48 14.14 -8.10 -12.05
N ASP A 49 14.54 -7.24 -12.99
CA ASP A 49 15.69 -6.35 -12.79
C ASP A 49 15.30 -5.16 -11.89
N PHE A 50 15.40 -5.38 -10.58
CA PHE A 50 15.17 -4.32 -9.58
C PHE A 50 16.11 -3.13 -9.74
N SER A 51 17.33 -3.33 -10.26
CA SER A 51 18.27 -2.24 -10.50
C SER A 51 17.82 -1.35 -11.66
N ALA A 52 17.39 -1.95 -12.77
CA ALA A 52 16.76 -1.19 -13.87
C ALA A 52 15.47 -0.51 -13.42
N ARG A 53 14.64 -1.17 -12.62
CA ARG A 53 13.42 -0.55 -12.06
C ARG A 53 13.73 0.66 -11.18
N ARG A 54 14.75 0.57 -10.32
CA ARG A 54 15.21 1.71 -9.51
C ARG A 54 15.72 2.86 -10.38
N ARG A 55 16.54 2.57 -11.40
CA ARG A 55 16.99 3.58 -12.37
C ARG A 55 15.81 4.25 -13.06
N ARG A 56 14.84 3.48 -13.55
CA ARG A 56 13.64 4.03 -14.17
C ARG A 56 12.85 4.96 -13.23
N VAL A 57 12.67 4.58 -11.96
CA VAL A 57 12.00 5.45 -10.97
C VAL A 57 12.80 6.73 -10.75
N HIS A 58 14.12 6.62 -10.67
CA HIS A 58 15.01 7.78 -10.57
C HIS A 58 14.84 8.70 -11.79
N ASP A 59 14.88 8.17 -13.00
CA ASP A 59 14.80 8.95 -14.24
C ASP A 59 13.45 9.65 -14.41
N ILE A 60 12.35 8.98 -14.02
CA ILE A 60 11.02 9.59 -13.97
C ILE A 60 11.00 10.77 -12.99
N LYS A 61 11.58 10.60 -11.79
CA LYS A 61 11.66 11.69 -10.80
C LYS A 61 12.52 12.84 -11.31
N ALA A 62 13.65 12.54 -11.95
CA ALA A 62 14.53 13.57 -12.50
C ALA A 62 13.85 14.39 -13.60
N SER A 63 13.18 13.73 -14.55
CA SER A 63 12.38 14.40 -15.58
C SER A 63 11.24 15.22 -14.98
N ALA A 64 10.51 14.68 -14.00
CA ALA A 64 9.44 15.42 -13.33
C ALA A 64 9.95 16.66 -12.56
N MET A 65 11.18 16.61 -12.01
CA MET A 65 11.77 17.78 -11.37
C MET A 65 12.18 18.86 -12.37
N ALA A 66 12.65 18.47 -13.56
CA ALA A 66 12.99 19.40 -14.63
C ALA A 66 11.75 20.13 -15.18
N GLU A 67 10.60 19.43 -15.22
CA GLU A 67 9.32 19.94 -15.75
C GLU A 67 8.34 20.36 -14.65
N LEU A 68 8.81 20.52 -13.41
CA LEU A 68 7.96 20.73 -12.24
C LEU A 68 7.01 21.93 -12.38
N PRO A 69 7.41 23.10 -12.91
CA PRO A 69 6.49 24.22 -13.09
C PRO A 69 5.27 23.87 -13.95
N ASP A 70 5.48 23.25 -15.11
CA ASP A 70 4.43 22.89 -16.07
C ASP A 70 3.53 21.79 -15.50
N LEU A 71 4.09 20.83 -14.76
CA LEU A 71 3.34 19.78 -14.09
C LEU A 71 2.40 20.36 -13.02
N ILE A 72 2.85 21.37 -12.27
CA ILE A 72 2.00 22.04 -11.28
C ILE A 72 0.86 22.80 -11.99
N GLU A 73 1.16 23.52 -13.08
CA GLU A 73 0.11 24.23 -13.84
C GLU A 73 -0.95 23.26 -14.38
N ARG A 74 -0.50 22.16 -14.98
CA ARG A 74 -1.41 21.10 -15.44
C ARG A 74 -2.22 20.54 -14.28
N PHE A 75 -1.60 20.19 -13.17
CA PHE A 75 -2.32 19.69 -11.99
C PHE A 75 -3.39 20.68 -11.52
N THR A 76 -3.04 21.96 -11.40
CA THR A 76 -3.96 23.03 -11.00
C THR A 76 -5.18 23.06 -11.93
N ARG A 77 -4.96 23.13 -13.24
CA ARG A 77 -6.05 23.17 -14.23
C ARG A 77 -6.98 21.96 -14.14
N GLU A 78 -6.42 20.75 -14.10
CA GLU A 78 -7.24 19.53 -14.05
C GLU A 78 -7.99 19.38 -12.73
N ALA A 79 -7.38 19.79 -11.61
CA ALA A 79 -8.03 19.77 -10.29
C ALA A 79 -9.18 20.79 -10.21
N GLU A 80 -8.97 22.00 -10.71
CA GLU A 80 -10.01 23.03 -10.76
C GLU A 80 -11.16 22.65 -11.70
N ALA A 81 -10.87 21.95 -12.80
CA ALA A 81 -11.90 21.45 -13.72
C ALA A 81 -12.88 20.46 -13.06
N VAL A 82 -12.47 19.75 -12.02
CA VAL A 82 -13.35 18.84 -11.24
C VAL A 82 -13.91 19.49 -9.97
N GLY A 83 -13.76 20.81 -9.82
CA GLY A 83 -14.32 21.60 -8.72
C GLY A 83 -13.45 21.66 -7.46
N ALA A 84 -12.19 21.24 -7.53
CA ALA A 84 -11.25 21.48 -6.44
C ALA A 84 -10.76 22.95 -6.46
N VAL A 85 -10.39 23.48 -5.29
CA VAL A 85 -9.70 24.77 -5.18
C VAL A 85 -8.24 24.50 -4.86
N VAL A 86 -7.32 25.04 -5.66
CA VAL A 86 -5.89 24.82 -5.47
C VAL A 86 -5.25 26.06 -4.86
N HIS A 87 -4.73 25.91 -3.64
CA HIS A 87 -4.00 26.96 -2.95
C HIS A 87 -2.49 26.72 -2.99
N ARG A 88 -1.70 27.78 -3.18
CA ARG A 88 -0.23 27.74 -3.13
C ARG A 88 0.27 28.33 -1.81
N ALA A 89 1.13 27.58 -1.14
CA ALA A 89 1.78 27.99 0.10
C ALA A 89 3.29 27.79 -0.04
N ALA A 90 4.08 28.83 0.22
CA ALA A 90 5.54 28.75 0.20
C ALA A 90 6.08 28.07 1.47
N THR A 91 5.34 28.19 2.57
CA THR A 91 5.72 27.65 3.88
C THR A 91 4.59 26.84 4.51
N ALA A 92 4.93 26.03 5.51
CA ALA A 92 3.92 25.33 6.31
C ALA A 92 3.03 26.28 7.10
N GLU A 93 3.51 27.48 7.44
CA GLU A 93 2.73 28.50 8.13
C GLU A 93 1.69 29.14 7.20
N ASP A 94 2.07 29.45 5.96
CA ASP A 94 1.11 29.92 4.94
C ASP A 94 0.01 28.91 4.70
N ALA A 95 0.36 27.62 4.61
CA ALA A 95 -0.61 26.54 4.44
C ALA A 95 -1.61 26.47 5.60
N ARG A 96 -1.14 26.64 6.85
CA ARG A 96 -2.02 26.67 8.02
C ARG A 96 -2.99 27.83 7.97
N ARG A 97 -2.52 29.04 7.60
CA ARG A 97 -3.38 30.22 7.47
C ARG A 97 -4.47 29.97 6.43
N ILE A 98 -4.10 29.49 5.24
CA ILE A 98 -5.04 29.18 4.16
C ILE A 98 -6.12 28.17 4.57
N ILE A 99 -5.77 27.16 5.38
CA ILE A 99 -6.74 26.14 5.83
C ILE A 99 -7.69 26.69 6.91
N CYS A 100 -7.24 27.65 7.70
CA CYS A 100 -8.00 28.23 8.81
C CYS A 100 -8.89 29.41 8.41
N ASP A 101 -8.66 30.01 7.22
CA ASP A 101 -9.49 31.05 6.62
C ASP A 101 -10.80 30.47 6.05
#